data_AF-A0A7K8PVH7-F1
#
_entry.id   AF-A0A7K8PVH7-F1
#
_cell.length_a   1.000
_cell.length_b   1.000
_cell.length_c   1.000
_cell.angle_alpha   90.00
_cell.angle_beta   90.00
_cell.angle_gamma   90.00
#
_symmetry.space_group_name_H-M   'P 1'
#
loop_
_entity.id
_entity.type
_entity.pdbx_description
1 polymer ?
#
loop_
_entity_poly.entity_id
_entity_poly.type
_entity_poly.pdbx_seq_one_letter_code
_entity_poly.pdbx_strand_id
1 'polypeptide(L)'
;ACMLCGRAEADPDICGCKRAKKGLCAHTYCLFLASGLALQESRNGFLTEDTRHAIQEAAQKRCFVCGKMGATIACQEKGCDRSFHLPCASEGECVTQFFGLYRSFCWQHRPEQVVQAAPEQNSFCIICLGLVEDKKSYRTMVCPACRHAWFHRSCIQKQAIHAGASFRCLHCQNKDQFVMEMLTMGIRISKSRQPSQESAPAFRLVYQRPTRCNASKCLCLGGREQAEEEGSWQLLLCSSCAAKGIHRRCSYLRNSASTWQCGCCA
;
A
#
# COMPACT_ATOMS: atom_id res chain seq x y z
N ALA A 1 10.75 9.53 -13.53
CA ALA A 1 10.01 9.83 -12.27
C ALA A 1 8.57 9.35 -12.38
N CYS A 2 7.83 9.23 -11.27
CA CYS A 2 6.39 9.00 -11.31
C CYS A 2 5.69 10.20 -11.94
N MET A 3 4.88 9.97 -12.98
CA MET A 3 4.18 11.02 -13.73
C MET A 3 3.02 11.66 -12.96
N LEU A 4 2.56 11.04 -11.87
CA LEU A 4 1.44 11.52 -11.05
C LEU A 4 1.87 12.32 -9.82
N CYS A 5 3.11 12.12 -9.34
CA CYS A 5 3.61 12.86 -8.17
C CYS A 5 4.94 13.59 -8.42
N GLY A 6 5.49 13.48 -9.63
CA GLY A 6 6.76 14.09 -10.03
C GLY A 6 8.01 13.54 -9.33
N ARG A 7 7.88 12.64 -8.34
CA ARG A 7 9.03 12.12 -7.59
C ARG A 7 9.70 10.93 -8.28
N ALA A 8 11.03 10.97 -8.37
CA ALA A 8 11.83 9.86 -8.86
C ALA A 8 11.85 8.71 -7.85
N GLU A 9 11.99 9.03 -6.57
CA GLU A 9 11.89 8.09 -5.45
C GLU A 9 10.84 8.58 -4.47
N ALA A 10 10.08 7.64 -3.91
CA ALA A 10 9.11 7.89 -2.87
C ALA A 10 9.04 6.67 -1.96
N ASP A 11 8.72 6.90 -0.70
CA ASP A 11 8.53 5.84 0.27
C ASP A 11 7.51 4.80 -0.26
N PRO A 12 7.90 3.52 -0.44
CA PRO A 12 6.99 2.46 -0.85
C PRO A 12 5.80 2.28 0.10
N ASP A 13 5.93 2.65 1.38
CA ASP A 13 4.84 2.64 2.35
C ASP A 13 3.86 3.80 2.14
N ILE A 14 4.23 4.83 1.40
CA ILE A 14 3.32 5.93 1.06
C ILE A 14 2.75 5.71 -0.35
N CYS A 15 3.61 5.43 -1.31
CA CYS A 15 3.26 5.45 -2.74
C CYS A 15 3.06 4.06 -3.35
N GLY A 16 3.57 3.01 -2.70
CA GLY A 16 3.62 1.66 -3.26
C GLY A 16 4.63 1.55 -4.40
N CYS A 17 4.72 0.35 -4.98
CA CYS A 17 5.67 0.07 -6.03
C CYS A 17 5.43 0.93 -7.27
N LYS A 18 6.52 1.36 -7.91
CA LYS A 18 6.51 2.04 -9.20
C LYS A 18 6.29 1.03 -10.31
N ARG A 19 5.37 1.34 -11.22
CA ARG A 19 5.01 0.49 -12.36
C ARG A 19 5.21 1.27 -13.64
N ALA A 20 5.72 0.59 -14.67
CA ALA A 20 5.87 1.14 -16.01
C ALA A 20 5.06 0.32 -17.02
N LYS A 21 4.26 0.98 -17.88
CA LYS A 21 3.48 0.34 -18.94
C LYS A 21 3.24 1.33 -20.08
N LYS A 22 3.53 0.95 -21.32
CA LYS A 22 3.32 1.77 -22.55
C LYS A 22 3.79 3.24 -22.41
N GLY A 23 4.99 3.44 -21.87
CA GLY A 23 5.58 4.78 -21.69
C GLY A 23 5.08 5.56 -20.46
N LEU A 24 4.09 5.05 -19.73
CA LEU A 24 3.62 5.64 -18.47
C LEU A 24 4.38 5.04 -17.28
N CYS A 25 4.80 5.88 -16.35
CA CYS A 25 5.47 5.48 -15.11
C CYS A 25 4.76 6.09 -13.91
N ALA A 26 4.18 5.26 -13.04
CA ALA A 26 3.41 5.74 -11.88
C ALA A 26 3.57 4.82 -10.67
N HIS A 27 3.48 5.37 -9.47
CA HIS A 27 3.37 4.57 -8.25
C HIS A 27 1.97 3.96 -8.12
N THR A 28 1.89 2.76 -7.56
CA THR A 28 0.64 1.99 -7.45
C THR A 28 -0.47 2.77 -6.75
N TYR A 29 -0.17 3.43 -5.63
CA TYR A 29 -1.18 4.19 -4.88
C TYR A 29 -1.45 5.57 -5.47
N CYS A 30 -0.47 6.21 -6.12
CA CYS A 30 -0.72 7.44 -6.89
C CYS A 30 -1.76 7.19 -7.98
N LEU A 31 -1.67 6.04 -8.66
CA LEU A 31 -2.59 5.64 -9.71
C LEU A 31 -4.02 5.41 -9.20
N PHE A 32 -4.18 4.66 -8.11
CA PHE A 32 -5.52 4.39 -7.52
C PHE A 32 -6.26 5.67 -7.15
N LEU A 33 -5.53 6.67 -6.67
CA LEU A 33 -6.11 7.92 -6.20
C LEU A 33 -6.31 8.95 -7.31
N ALA A 34 -5.47 8.93 -8.34
CA ALA A 34 -5.59 9.83 -9.48
C ALA A 34 -6.80 9.50 -10.37
N SER A 35 -7.08 8.21 -10.58
CA SER A 35 -8.14 7.79 -11.49
C SER A 35 -9.51 7.70 -10.80
N GLY A 36 -9.59 7.70 -9.46
CA GLY A 36 -10.84 7.38 -8.72
C GLY A 36 -11.36 5.96 -8.99
N LEU A 37 -10.68 5.21 -9.85
CA LEU A 37 -11.01 3.85 -10.23
C LEU A 37 -10.44 2.93 -9.17
N ALA A 38 -11.33 2.18 -8.53
CA ALA A 38 -10.98 0.85 -8.08
C ALA A 38 -10.48 0.10 -9.31
N LEU A 39 -9.16 0.06 -9.52
CA LEU A 39 -8.56 -0.87 -10.44
C LEU A 39 -9.10 -2.23 -9.99
N GLN A 40 -10.01 -2.80 -10.76
CA GLN A 40 -10.27 -4.23 -10.67
C GLN A 40 -8.88 -4.85 -10.75
N GLU A 41 -8.50 -5.61 -9.72
CA GLU A 41 -7.24 -6.38 -9.71
C GLU A 41 -7.27 -7.49 -10.77
N SER A 42 -7.90 -7.26 -11.92
CA SER A 42 -7.92 -8.14 -13.07
C SER A 42 -6.58 -7.99 -13.78
N ARG A 43 -5.78 -9.05 -13.68
CA ARG A 43 -4.69 -9.60 -14.50
C ARG A 43 -3.93 -8.78 -15.57
N ASN A 44 -4.37 -7.62 -16.03
CA ASN A 44 -3.81 -6.86 -17.17
C ASN A 44 -3.40 -5.40 -16.85
N GLY A 45 -3.28 -5.02 -15.57
CA GLY A 45 -2.75 -3.70 -15.17
C GLY A 45 -3.64 -2.52 -15.56
N PHE A 46 -3.14 -1.30 -15.38
CA PHE A 46 -3.93 -0.08 -15.48
C PHE A 46 -4.33 0.29 -16.92
N LEU A 47 -5.48 0.96 -17.03
CA LEU A 47 -6.00 1.56 -18.26
C LEU A 47 -5.13 2.79 -18.57
N THR A 48 -4.39 2.69 -19.67
CA THR A 48 -3.40 3.70 -20.04
C THR A 48 -4.05 5.02 -20.45
N GLU A 49 -5.26 4.97 -21.00
CA GLU A 49 -6.02 6.18 -21.37
C GLU A 49 -6.49 6.95 -20.15
N ASP A 50 -7.14 6.29 -19.18
CA ASP A 50 -7.58 6.96 -17.94
C ASP A 50 -6.43 7.58 -17.16
N THR A 51 -5.26 6.92 -17.19
CA THR A 51 -4.05 7.46 -16.56
C THR A 51 -3.53 8.69 -17.31
N ARG A 52 -3.58 8.70 -18.65
CA ARG A 52 -3.21 9.88 -19.45
C ARG A 52 -4.18 11.03 -19.20
N HIS A 53 -5.48 10.77 -19.15
CA HIS A 53 -6.49 11.76 -18.84
C HIS A 53 -6.26 12.38 -17.46
N ALA A 54 -6.07 11.55 -16.42
CA ALA A 54 -5.79 12.03 -15.07
C ALA A 54 -4.50 12.87 -15.01
N ILE A 55 -3.46 12.54 -15.78
CA ILE A 55 -2.24 13.34 -15.89
C ILE A 55 -2.53 14.68 -16.57
N GLN A 56 -3.29 14.69 -17.65
CA GLN A 56 -3.66 15.91 -18.38
C GLN A 56 -4.49 16.85 -17.51
N GLU A 57 -5.49 16.34 -16.80
CA GLU A 57 -6.29 17.13 -15.85
C GLU A 57 -5.44 17.67 -14.70
N ALA A 58 -4.53 16.86 -14.16
CA ALA A 58 -3.66 17.26 -13.08
C ALA A 58 -2.62 18.30 -13.49
N ALA A 59 -2.27 18.41 -14.78
CA ALA A 59 -1.30 19.37 -15.28
C ALA A 59 -1.68 20.83 -14.96
N GLN A 60 -2.97 21.12 -14.81
CA GLN A 60 -3.50 22.44 -14.44
C GLN A 60 -3.72 22.60 -12.92
N LYS A 61 -3.60 21.53 -12.13
CA LYS A 61 -3.86 21.54 -10.69
C LYS A 61 -2.56 21.74 -9.92
N ARG A 62 -2.53 22.80 -9.11
CA ARG A 62 -1.41 23.12 -8.22
C ARG A 62 -1.53 22.39 -6.90
N CYS A 63 -0.47 21.73 -6.47
CA CYS A 63 -0.41 21.13 -5.15
C CYS A 63 -0.38 22.24 -4.09
N PHE A 64 -1.38 22.30 -3.22
CA PHE A 64 -1.44 23.35 -2.18
C PHE A 64 -0.34 23.20 -1.10
N VAL A 65 0.29 22.02 -1.01
CA VAL A 65 1.35 21.72 -0.04
C VAL A 65 2.73 22.15 -0.56
N CYS A 66 3.12 21.67 -1.76
CA CYS A 66 4.47 21.93 -2.31
C CYS A 66 4.50 23.02 -3.39
N GLY A 67 3.34 23.55 -3.80
CA GLY A 67 3.21 24.61 -4.80
C GLY A 67 3.47 24.19 -6.26
N LYS A 68 3.84 22.93 -6.53
CA LYS A 68 4.12 22.43 -7.90
C LYS A 68 2.83 21.99 -8.61
N MET A 69 2.80 22.11 -9.94
CA MET A 69 1.70 21.61 -10.79
C MET A 69 1.73 20.07 -10.88
N GLY A 70 0.63 19.46 -11.34
CA GLY A 70 0.54 18.00 -11.49
C GLY A 70 -0.16 17.31 -10.32
N ALA A 71 -0.91 18.03 -9.49
CA ALA A 71 -1.56 17.47 -8.31
C ALA A 71 -2.79 16.65 -8.69
N THR A 72 -2.66 15.32 -8.64
CA THR A 72 -3.70 14.40 -9.12
C THR A 72 -4.79 14.10 -8.08
N ILE A 73 -4.55 14.36 -6.79
CA ILE A 73 -5.52 14.05 -5.73
C ILE A 73 -6.27 15.33 -5.38
N ALA A 74 -7.58 15.35 -5.62
CA ALA A 74 -8.45 16.45 -5.23
C ALA A 74 -9.13 16.18 -3.88
N CYS A 75 -9.45 17.25 -3.16
CA CYS A 75 -10.34 17.17 -2.00
C CYS A 75 -11.77 16.78 -2.45
N GLN A 76 -12.40 15.85 -1.73
CA GLN A 76 -13.74 15.34 -2.05
C GLN A 76 -14.86 16.35 -1.72
N GLU A 77 -14.60 17.29 -0.81
CA GLU A 77 -15.58 18.29 -0.37
C GLU A 77 -16.05 19.18 -1.52
N LYS A 78 -17.37 19.42 -1.60
CA LYS A 78 -17.95 20.20 -2.69
C LYS A 78 -17.50 21.66 -2.57
N GLY A 79 -17.03 22.23 -3.69
CA GLY A 79 -16.52 23.60 -3.72
C GLY A 79 -15.10 23.76 -3.15
N CYS A 80 -14.40 22.67 -2.83
CA CYS A 80 -12.99 22.75 -2.43
C CYS A 80 -12.06 22.48 -3.61
N ASP A 81 -11.31 23.50 -4.02
CA ASP A 81 -10.38 23.39 -5.16
C ASP A 81 -8.98 22.86 -4.77
N ARG A 82 -8.79 22.46 -3.50
CA ARG A 82 -7.48 22.00 -3.02
C ARG A 82 -7.12 20.66 -3.62
N SER A 83 -5.97 20.62 -4.28
CA SER A 83 -5.36 19.40 -4.81
C SER A 83 -3.96 19.17 -4.24
N PHE A 84 -3.53 17.91 -4.12
CA PHE A 84 -2.22 17.56 -3.59
C PHE A 84 -1.63 16.31 -4.25
N HIS A 85 -0.32 16.13 -4.09
CA HIS A 85 0.35 14.87 -4.45
C HIS A 85 0.26 13.89 -3.29
N LEU A 86 0.21 12.58 -3.58
CA LEU A 86 0.20 11.56 -2.53
C LEU A 86 1.37 11.68 -1.52
N PRO A 87 2.64 11.85 -1.96
CA PRO A 87 3.74 12.08 -1.02
C PRO A 87 3.57 13.31 -0.13
N CYS A 88 2.85 14.33 -0.60
CA CYS A 88 2.61 15.57 0.14
C CYS A 88 1.46 15.45 1.14
N ALA A 89 0.69 14.36 1.12
CA ALA A 89 -0.47 14.19 1.98
C ALA A 89 -0.10 14.23 3.47
N SER A 90 1.02 13.60 3.85
CA SER A 90 1.48 13.59 5.24
C SER A 90 1.92 14.97 5.71
N GLU A 91 2.70 15.69 4.89
CA GLU A 91 3.17 17.05 5.17
C GLU A 91 2.01 18.06 5.22
N GLY A 92 1.02 17.90 4.34
CA GLY A 92 -0.17 18.75 4.28
C GLY A 92 -1.32 18.30 5.17
N GLU A 93 -1.07 17.38 6.10
CA GLU A 93 -2.05 16.78 7.02
C GLU A 93 -3.37 16.37 6.35
N CYS A 94 -3.27 15.84 5.14
CA CYS A 94 -4.38 15.34 4.35
C CYS A 94 -4.69 13.89 4.74
N VAL A 95 -5.96 13.53 4.59
CA VAL A 95 -6.43 12.16 4.78
C VAL A 95 -6.84 11.59 3.44
N THR A 96 -6.29 10.43 3.12
CA THR A 96 -6.63 9.67 1.92
C THR A 96 -7.10 8.29 2.31
N GLN A 97 -8.30 7.93 1.86
CA GLN A 97 -8.94 6.64 2.13
C GLN A 97 -8.62 5.66 1.01
N PHE A 98 -8.08 4.49 1.35
CA PHE A 98 -7.69 3.45 0.38
C PHE A 98 -8.75 2.35 0.23
N PHE A 99 -10.02 2.72 0.42
CA PHE A 99 -11.17 1.81 0.36
C PHE A 99 -12.36 2.50 -0.32
N GLY A 100 -13.34 1.70 -0.75
CA GLY A 100 -14.53 2.21 -1.42
C GLY A 100 -14.19 3.06 -2.65
N LEU A 101 -14.61 4.33 -2.62
CA LEU A 101 -14.42 5.30 -3.72
C LEU A 101 -13.11 6.09 -3.64
N TYR A 102 -12.14 5.66 -2.81
CA TYR A 102 -10.81 6.26 -2.73
C TYR A 102 -10.80 7.78 -2.43
N ARG A 103 -11.70 8.20 -1.54
CA ARG A 103 -11.91 9.62 -1.20
C ARG A 103 -10.68 10.21 -0.52
N SER A 104 -10.42 11.47 -0.82
CA SER A 104 -9.30 12.23 -0.25
C SER A 104 -9.76 13.59 0.24
N PHE A 105 -9.14 14.08 1.31
CA PHE A 105 -9.56 15.29 2.01
C PHE A 105 -8.35 16.13 2.38
N CYS A 106 -8.43 17.44 2.12
CA CYS A 106 -7.43 18.39 2.59
C CYS A 106 -7.49 18.57 4.12
N TRP A 107 -6.51 19.26 4.70
CA TRP A 107 -6.44 19.48 6.15
C TRP A 107 -7.70 20.08 6.78
N GLN A 108 -8.47 20.88 6.03
CA GLN A 108 -9.70 21.53 6.52
C GLN A 108 -10.92 20.60 6.47
N HIS A 109 -10.97 19.66 5.52
CA HIS A 109 -12.14 18.81 5.26
C HIS A 109 -11.89 17.35 5.62
N ARG A 110 -10.74 17.04 6.22
CA ARG A 110 -10.40 15.69 6.66
C ARG A 110 -11.38 15.24 7.75
N PRO A 111 -11.68 13.93 7.83
CA PRO A 111 -12.38 13.40 8.97
C PRO A 111 -11.55 13.57 10.25
N GLU A 112 -12.25 13.70 11.36
CA GLU A 112 -11.67 13.72 12.70
C GLU A 112 -12.29 12.61 13.54
N GLN A 113 -11.53 12.12 14.53
CA GLN A 113 -12.04 11.10 15.44
C GLN A 113 -13.10 11.71 16.37
N VAL A 114 -14.35 11.28 16.19
CA VAL A 114 -15.51 11.78 16.96
C VAL A 114 -15.50 11.29 18.42
N VAL A 115 -14.76 10.20 18.70
CA VAL A 115 -14.66 9.62 20.05
C VAL A 115 -14.22 10.66 21.08
N GLN A 116 -15.02 10.86 22.12
CA GLN A 116 -14.69 11.77 23.21
C GLN A 116 -13.69 11.08 24.15
N ALA A 117 -12.41 11.38 23.92
CA ALA A 117 -11.28 10.93 24.72
C ALA A 117 -10.22 12.03 24.70
N ALA A 118 -9.64 12.31 25.86
CA ALA A 118 -8.49 13.17 26.01
C ALA A 118 -7.34 12.32 26.60
N PRO A 119 -6.10 12.49 26.13
CA PRO A 119 -4.97 11.86 26.77
C PRO A 119 -4.83 12.38 28.20
N GLU A 120 -4.47 11.49 29.13
CA GLU A 120 -3.97 11.91 30.43
C GLU A 120 -2.64 12.67 30.26
N GLN A 121 -2.24 13.44 31.27
CA GLN A 121 -0.93 14.10 31.27
C GLN A 121 0.17 13.07 31.01
N ASN A 122 1.07 13.38 30.07
CA ASN A 122 2.15 12.50 29.63
C ASN A 122 1.69 11.14 29.11
N SER A 123 0.58 11.08 28.38
CA SER A 123 0.20 9.87 27.66
C SER A 123 1.26 9.45 26.64
N PHE A 124 1.43 8.13 26.47
CA PHE A 124 2.42 7.54 25.58
C PHE A 124 1.77 6.79 24.43
N CYS A 125 2.45 6.77 23.28
CA CYS A 125 2.09 5.89 22.18
C CYS A 125 2.39 4.45 22.56
N ILE A 126 1.40 3.55 22.51
CA ILE A 126 1.57 2.14 22.91
C ILE A 126 2.57 1.38 22.00
N ILE A 127 2.84 1.90 20.80
CA ILE A 127 3.73 1.23 19.82
C ILE A 127 5.20 1.59 20.04
N CYS A 128 5.52 2.87 20.21
CA CYS A 128 6.92 3.34 20.33
C CYS A 128 7.30 3.79 21.74
N LEU A 129 6.33 3.83 22.67
CA LEU A 129 6.48 4.32 24.05
C LEU A 129 6.92 5.79 24.14
N GLY A 130 6.85 6.56 23.05
CA GLY A 130 7.10 8.00 23.03
C GLY A 130 5.85 8.81 23.38
N LEU A 131 6.05 10.02 23.91
CA LEU A 131 4.96 10.94 24.27
C LEU A 131 4.08 11.27 23.06
N VAL A 132 2.77 11.26 23.27
CA VAL A 132 1.80 11.81 22.30
C VAL A 132 1.44 13.25 22.65
N GLU A 133 0.82 13.96 21.71
CA GLU A 133 0.28 15.29 22.00
C GLU A 133 -0.84 15.19 23.04
N ASP A 134 -1.09 16.30 23.75
CA ASP A 134 -2.11 16.45 24.80
C ASP A 134 -3.55 16.43 24.28
N LYS A 135 -3.73 16.33 22.97
CA LYS A 135 -5.02 16.27 22.30
C LYS A 135 -4.97 15.38 21.06
N LYS A 136 -6.15 14.92 20.65
CA LYS A 136 -6.34 14.29 19.34
C LYS A 136 -5.97 15.29 18.25
N SER A 137 -5.29 14.81 17.21
CA SER A 137 -4.87 15.63 16.07
C SER A 137 -4.69 14.74 14.84
N TYR A 138 -4.21 15.32 13.73
CA TYR A 138 -3.74 14.50 12.61
C TYR A 138 -2.65 13.51 13.05
N ARG A 139 -1.74 13.94 13.93
CA ARG A 139 -0.57 13.18 14.36
C ARG A 139 -0.84 12.24 15.52
N THR A 140 -1.87 12.52 16.32
CA THR A 140 -2.20 11.79 17.55
C THR A 140 -3.59 11.20 17.46
N MET A 141 -3.67 9.86 17.48
CA MET A 141 -4.90 9.10 17.33
C MET A 141 -5.16 8.20 18.53
N VAL A 142 -6.42 7.82 18.73
CA VAL A 142 -6.88 6.99 19.84
C VAL A 142 -7.71 5.81 19.35
N CYS A 143 -7.66 4.68 20.06
CA CYS A 143 -8.54 3.56 19.80
C CYS A 143 -10.00 3.95 20.12
N PRO A 144 -10.94 3.82 19.16
CA PRO A 144 -12.34 4.21 19.37
C PRO A 144 -13.07 3.27 20.35
N ALA A 145 -12.58 2.03 20.51
CA ALA A 145 -13.20 1.02 21.35
C ALA A 145 -12.84 1.19 22.82
N CYS A 146 -11.54 1.19 23.15
CA CYS A 146 -11.11 1.29 24.55
C CYS A 146 -10.86 2.70 25.03
N ARG A 147 -10.63 3.69 24.15
CA ARG A 147 -10.35 5.10 24.49
C ARG A 147 -9.08 5.38 25.31
N HIS A 148 -8.35 4.34 25.73
CA HIS A 148 -7.10 4.46 26.50
C HIS A 148 -5.84 4.25 25.64
N ALA A 149 -5.98 3.66 24.45
CA ALA A 149 -4.84 3.37 23.60
C ALA A 149 -4.56 4.52 22.63
N TRP A 150 -3.43 5.19 22.83
CA TRP A 150 -2.97 6.33 22.03
C TRP A 150 -1.84 5.96 21.08
N PHE A 151 -1.78 6.63 19.93
CA PHE A 151 -0.85 6.31 18.85
C PHE A 151 -0.37 7.55 18.11
N HIS A 152 0.93 7.61 17.79
CA HIS A 152 1.36 8.45 16.68
C HIS A 152 0.84 7.87 15.36
N ARG A 153 0.33 8.73 14.48
CA ARG A 153 -0.16 8.34 13.15
C ARG A 153 0.89 7.55 12.36
N SER A 154 2.14 7.97 12.41
CA SER A 154 3.25 7.28 11.75
C SER A 154 3.48 5.87 12.30
N CYS A 155 3.42 5.70 13.62
CA CYS A 155 3.61 4.40 14.28
C CYS A 155 2.51 3.41 13.92
N ILE A 156 1.25 3.83 14.03
CA ILE A 156 0.12 2.96 13.71
C ILE A 156 -0.03 2.70 12.21
N GLN A 157 0.39 3.63 11.34
CA GLN A 157 0.50 3.39 9.91
C GLN A 157 1.50 2.26 9.59
N LYS A 158 2.70 2.30 10.18
CA LYS A 158 3.69 1.22 10.03
C LYS A 158 3.15 -0.10 10.57
N GLN A 159 2.53 -0.08 11.76
CA GLN A 159 1.92 -1.27 12.33
C GLN A 159 0.84 -1.87 11.43
N ALA A 160 -0.05 -1.04 10.87
CA ALA A 160 -1.12 -1.47 9.96
C ALA A 160 -0.58 -2.13 8.68
N ILE A 161 0.52 -1.62 8.14
CA ILE A 161 1.19 -2.20 6.97
C ILE A 161 1.77 -3.56 7.31
N HIS A 162 2.47 -3.70 8.44
CA HIS A 162 3.12 -4.94 8.85
C HIS A 162 2.14 -6.02 9.35
N ALA A 163 1.12 -5.63 10.10
CA ALA A 163 0.16 -6.56 10.71
C ALA A 163 -0.87 -7.10 9.70
N GLY A 164 -1.20 -6.32 8.66
CA GLY A 164 -2.14 -6.72 7.61
C GLY A 164 -3.47 -7.22 8.18
N ALA A 165 -3.86 -8.46 7.85
CA ALA A 165 -5.14 -9.03 8.29
C ALA A 165 -5.25 -9.24 9.82
N SER A 166 -4.11 -9.23 10.52
CA SER A 166 -4.05 -9.27 11.99
C SER A 166 -4.14 -7.89 12.65
N PHE A 167 -4.28 -6.80 11.89
CA PHE A 167 -4.36 -5.47 12.48
C PHE A 167 -5.57 -5.33 13.42
N ARG A 168 -5.28 -4.98 14.67
CA ARG A 168 -6.22 -4.82 15.80
C ARG A 168 -5.58 -3.93 16.85
N CYS A 169 -6.38 -3.40 17.77
CA CYS A 169 -5.85 -2.63 18.89
C CYS A 169 -4.94 -3.51 19.76
N LEU A 170 -3.72 -3.08 20.04
CA LEU A 170 -2.77 -3.85 20.88
C LEU A 170 -3.18 -3.88 22.36
N HIS A 171 -4.05 -2.98 22.79
CA HIS A 171 -4.49 -2.90 24.18
C HIS A 171 -5.75 -3.76 24.43
N CYS A 172 -6.85 -3.47 23.73
CA CYS A 172 -8.13 -4.15 23.97
C CYS A 172 -8.45 -5.26 22.97
N GLN A 173 -7.57 -5.53 22.00
CA GLN A 173 -7.75 -6.54 20.95
C GLN A 173 -8.96 -6.34 20.03
N ASN A 174 -9.73 -5.25 20.19
CA ASN A 174 -10.83 -4.93 19.29
C ASN A 174 -10.30 -4.78 17.85
N LYS A 175 -10.94 -5.50 16.93
CA LYS A 175 -10.61 -5.50 15.50
C LYS A 175 -11.57 -4.61 14.73
N ASP A 176 -12.87 -4.85 14.79
CA ASP A 176 -13.83 -4.29 13.83
C ASP A 176 -13.94 -2.76 13.91
N GLN A 177 -14.25 -2.23 15.09
CA GLN A 177 -14.37 -0.79 15.31
C GLN A 177 -13.02 -0.08 15.12
N PHE A 178 -11.95 -0.69 15.62
CA PHE A 178 -10.60 -0.15 15.48
C PHE A 178 -10.17 -0.06 14.01
N VAL A 179 -10.30 -1.14 13.24
CA VAL A 179 -9.93 -1.19 11.82
C VAL A 179 -10.76 -0.19 11.01
N MET A 180 -12.08 -0.13 11.23
CA MET A 180 -12.96 0.80 10.52
C MET A 180 -12.58 2.26 10.76
N GLU A 181 -12.32 2.62 12.01
CA GLU A 181 -11.87 3.97 12.37
C GLU A 181 -10.51 4.28 11.74
N MET A 182 -9.54 3.38 11.86
CA MET A 182 -8.19 3.59 11.31
C MET A 182 -8.24 3.78 9.79
N LEU A 183 -9.01 2.95 9.07
CA LEU A 183 -9.23 3.12 7.63
C LEU A 183 -9.86 4.48 7.32
N THR A 184 -10.92 4.87 8.05
CA THR A 184 -11.61 6.15 7.89
C THR A 184 -10.67 7.34 8.05
N MET A 185 -9.77 7.24 9.04
CA MET A 185 -8.72 8.23 9.31
C MET A 185 -7.56 8.15 8.30
N GLY A 186 -7.61 7.29 7.29
CA GLY A 186 -6.62 7.17 6.22
C GLY A 186 -5.40 6.31 6.57
N ILE A 187 -5.49 5.46 7.58
CA ILE A 187 -4.48 4.44 7.86
C ILE A 187 -4.64 3.28 6.90
N ARG A 188 -3.62 3.07 6.08
CA ARG A 188 -3.59 2.01 5.09
C ARG A 188 -3.21 0.68 5.73
N ILE A 189 -4.03 -0.35 5.55
CA ILE A 189 -3.73 -1.72 5.99
C ILE A 189 -3.29 -2.52 4.76
N SER A 190 -2.14 -3.19 4.82
CA SER A 190 -1.71 -4.03 3.71
C SER A 190 -2.56 -5.29 3.64
N LYS A 191 -3.10 -5.60 2.46
CA LYS A 191 -3.76 -6.90 2.21
C LYS A 191 -2.74 -8.05 2.04
N SER A 192 -1.43 -7.76 1.97
CA SER A 192 -0.40 -8.72 1.58
C SER A 192 0.25 -9.53 2.71
N ARG A 193 -0.45 -9.74 3.83
CA ARG A 193 -0.05 -10.75 4.82
C ARG A 193 -1.30 -11.26 5.53
N GLN A 194 -1.96 -12.24 4.92
CA GLN A 194 -2.78 -13.15 5.71
C GLN A 194 -1.81 -13.94 6.62
N PRO A 195 -2.01 -13.94 7.95
CA PRO A 195 -1.43 -14.97 8.79
C PRO A 195 -2.01 -16.30 8.32
N SER A 196 -1.14 -17.26 8.00
CA SER A 196 -1.52 -18.66 8.02
C SER A 196 -2.17 -18.94 9.37
N GLN A 197 -3.45 -19.23 9.35
CA GLN A 197 -4.25 -19.60 10.50
C GLN A 197 -3.80 -20.99 10.97
N GLU A 198 -3.11 -21.06 12.10
CA GLU A 198 -3.11 -22.24 12.96
C GLU A 198 -4.10 -21.90 14.09
N SER A 199 -5.36 -22.31 13.97
CA SER A 199 -5.82 -23.61 14.44
C SER A 199 -6.65 -24.38 13.40
N ALA A 200 -6.25 -25.63 13.17
CA ALA A 200 -6.70 -26.63 12.19
C ALA A 200 -8.16 -27.14 12.39
N PRO A 201 -8.70 -28.12 11.62
CA PRO A 201 -8.22 -28.77 10.38
C PRO A 201 -9.28 -28.84 9.24
N ALA A 202 -8.89 -28.59 7.99
CA ALA A 202 -9.50 -29.23 6.81
C ALA A 202 -8.58 -29.09 5.61
N PHE A 203 -8.04 -30.22 5.21
CA PHE A 203 -7.01 -30.40 4.21
C PHE A 203 -7.60 -30.23 2.79
N ARG A 204 -7.31 -29.12 2.09
CA ARG A 204 -6.84 -29.14 0.69
C ARG A 204 -6.44 -27.75 0.17
N LEU A 205 -5.14 -27.63 -0.01
CA LEU A 205 -4.41 -26.64 -0.79
C LEU A 205 -4.98 -26.47 -2.21
N VAL A 206 -5.22 -25.22 -2.63
CA VAL A 206 -4.67 -24.68 -3.90
C VAL A 206 -4.33 -23.19 -3.68
N TYR A 207 -3.24 -22.90 -2.97
CA TYR A 207 -2.53 -21.64 -3.24
C TYR A 207 -2.01 -21.76 -4.66
N GLN A 208 -2.43 -20.87 -5.56
CA GLN A 208 -1.86 -20.83 -6.91
C GLN A 208 -0.39 -20.43 -6.81
N ARG A 209 0.48 -21.43 -6.62
CA ARG A 209 1.91 -21.33 -6.92
C ARG A 209 2.02 -20.73 -8.32
N PRO A 210 2.96 -19.80 -8.58
CA PRO A 210 3.28 -19.43 -9.95
C PRO A 210 3.55 -20.72 -10.73
N THR A 211 2.71 -21.02 -11.72
CA THR A 211 2.84 -22.26 -12.49
C THR A 211 3.82 -22.12 -13.63
N ARG A 212 4.33 -20.90 -13.90
CA ARG A 212 5.09 -20.60 -15.11
C ARG A 212 6.41 -19.89 -14.86
N CYS A 213 7.40 -20.22 -15.69
CA CYS A 213 8.68 -19.52 -15.77
C CYS A 213 8.56 -18.15 -16.44
N ASN A 214 9.02 -17.11 -15.73
CA ASN A 214 9.01 -15.71 -16.12
C ASN A 214 10.33 -15.25 -16.80
N ALA A 215 11.24 -16.16 -17.14
CA ALA A 215 12.43 -15.81 -17.91
C ALA A 215 12.05 -15.18 -19.26
N SER A 216 12.83 -14.19 -19.73
CA SER A 216 12.63 -13.58 -21.06
C SER A 216 12.63 -14.65 -22.15
N LYS A 217 13.62 -15.56 -22.11
CA LYS A 217 13.68 -16.78 -22.92
C LYS A 217 13.66 -18.01 -22.02
N CYS A 218 12.61 -18.83 -22.11
CA CYS A 218 12.51 -20.09 -21.38
C CYS A 218 13.33 -21.17 -22.11
N LEU A 219 14.17 -21.89 -21.37
CA LEU A 219 15.02 -22.97 -21.89
C LEU A 219 14.37 -24.35 -21.73
N CYS A 220 13.24 -24.46 -21.03
CA CYS A 220 12.53 -25.72 -20.82
C CYS A 220 11.82 -26.16 -22.09
N LEU A 221 12.12 -27.38 -22.57
CA LEU A 221 11.53 -27.95 -23.78
C LEU A 221 10.04 -28.30 -23.63
N GLY A 222 9.59 -28.71 -22.44
CA GLY A 222 8.17 -28.93 -22.15
C GLY A 222 7.41 -27.68 -21.74
N GLY A 223 7.98 -26.50 -22.00
CA GLY A 223 7.29 -25.23 -21.90
C GLY A 223 7.45 -24.55 -20.55
N ARG A 224 6.82 -23.37 -20.43
CA ARG A 224 6.99 -22.50 -19.27
C ARG A 224 6.31 -23.05 -18.03
N GLU A 225 5.29 -23.89 -18.22
CA GLU A 225 4.40 -24.38 -17.17
C GLU A 225 4.88 -25.65 -16.48
N GLN A 226 5.90 -26.30 -17.04
CA GLN A 226 6.52 -27.46 -16.44
C GLN A 226 7.37 -27.04 -15.24
N ALA A 227 7.15 -27.63 -14.07
CA ALA A 227 7.96 -27.39 -12.88
C ALA A 227 8.24 -28.71 -12.19
N GLU A 228 9.53 -29.03 -12.00
CA GLU A 228 9.96 -30.17 -11.20
C GLU A 228 9.98 -29.79 -9.71
N GLU A 229 9.80 -30.75 -8.82
CA GLU A 229 9.91 -30.50 -7.38
C GLU A 229 11.37 -30.18 -6.98
N GLU A 230 12.32 -30.84 -7.63
CA GLU A 230 13.76 -30.63 -7.45
C GLU A 230 14.51 -30.83 -8.78
N GLY A 231 15.62 -30.12 -8.96
CA GLY A 231 16.46 -30.24 -10.17
C GLY A 231 16.52 -28.98 -11.04
N SER A 232 16.86 -29.16 -12.32
CA SER A 232 17.14 -28.07 -13.26
C SER A 232 15.89 -27.27 -13.63
N TRP A 233 14.72 -27.91 -13.61
CA TRP A 233 13.43 -27.31 -13.93
C TRP A 233 12.59 -27.04 -12.69
N GLN A 234 13.22 -27.06 -11.51
CA GLN A 234 12.63 -26.51 -10.30
C GLN A 234 12.35 -25.01 -10.49
N LEU A 235 11.15 -24.59 -10.13
CA LEU A 235 10.74 -23.19 -10.22
C LEU A 235 11.13 -22.45 -8.93
N LEU A 236 12.17 -21.62 -9.03
CA LEU A 236 12.61 -20.73 -7.96
C LEU A 236 11.71 -19.49 -7.91
N LEU A 237 11.19 -19.19 -6.73
CA LEU A 237 10.36 -18.00 -6.51
C LEU A 237 11.23 -16.81 -6.12
N CYS A 238 10.79 -15.61 -6.49
CA CYS A 238 11.44 -14.38 -6.08
C CYS A 238 11.48 -14.27 -4.54
N SER A 239 12.66 -14.15 -3.95
CA SER A 239 12.86 -14.08 -2.49
C SER A 239 12.13 -12.91 -1.83
N SER A 240 11.86 -11.82 -2.55
CA SER A 240 11.22 -10.62 -1.99
C SER A 240 9.71 -10.54 -2.22
N CYS A 241 9.19 -11.11 -3.32
CA CYS A 241 7.79 -10.93 -3.68
C CYS A 241 7.01 -12.22 -3.93
N ALA A 242 7.69 -13.37 -4.11
CA ALA A 242 7.13 -14.67 -4.46
C ALA A 242 6.15 -14.71 -5.66
N ALA A 243 5.92 -13.58 -6.34
CA ALA A 243 4.92 -13.41 -7.38
C ALA A 243 5.41 -13.79 -8.77
N LYS A 244 6.73 -13.96 -8.94
CA LYS A 244 7.36 -14.46 -10.15
C LYS A 244 8.14 -15.70 -9.82
N GLY A 245 8.13 -16.65 -10.76
CA GLY A 245 8.93 -17.87 -10.72
C GLY A 245 9.86 -17.91 -11.91
N ILE A 246 11.06 -18.47 -11.73
CA ILE A 246 11.98 -18.76 -12.82
C ILE A 246 12.49 -20.18 -12.66
N HIS A 247 12.70 -20.90 -13.76
CA HIS A 247 13.43 -22.17 -13.62
C HIS A 247 14.84 -21.89 -13.15
N ARG A 248 15.37 -22.77 -12.30
CA ARG A 248 16.77 -22.73 -11.86
C ARG A 248 17.71 -22.54 -13.06
N ARG A 249 17.52 -23.31 -14.13
CA ARG A 249 18.34 -23.22 -15.35
C ARG A 249 18.07 -21.98 -16.21
N CYS A 250 16.91 -21.34 -16.08
CA CYS A 250 16.57 -20.11 -16.79
C CYS A 250 17.00 -18.83 -16.04
N SER A 251 17.50 -18.97 -14.80
CA SER A 251 17.82 -17.83 -13.92
C SER A 251 19.14 -17.13 -14.25
N TYR A 252 19.98 -17.72 -15.11
CA TYR A 252 21.36 -17.30 -15.39
C TYR A 252 22.25 -17.17 -14.14
N LEU A 253 21.81 -17.68 -12.98
CA LEU A 253 22.58 -17.71 -11.73
C LEU A 253 23.53 -18.90 -11.70
N ARG A 254 24.63 -18.79 -10.94
CA ARG A 254 25.50 -19.94 -10.63
C ARG A 254 24.71 -21.01 -9.87
N ASN A 255 24.97 -22.29 -10.14
CA ASN A 255 24.24 -23.44 -9.56
C ASN A 255 24.15 -23.47 -8.02
N SER A 256 24.99 -22.71 -7.32
CA SER A 256 25.02 -22.59 -5.85
C SER A 256 24.08 -21.53 -5.25
N ALA A 257 23.42 -20.70 -6.07
CA ALA A 257 22.50 -19.69 -5.56
C ALA A 257 21.13 -20.32 -5.25
N SER A 258 20.78 -20.44 -3.97
CA SER A 258 19.48 -20.93 -3.50
C SER A 258 18.37 -19.87 -3.55
N THR A 259 18.75 -18.61 -3.75
CA THR A 259 17.84 -17.47 -3.76
C THR A 259 17.90 -16.76 -5.11
N TRP A 260 16.74 -16.58 -5.74
CA TRP A 260 16.58 -15.77 -6.94
C TRP A 260 15.69 -14.57 -6.63
N GLN A 261 16.00 -13.43 -7.24
CA GLN A 261 15.23 -12.20 -7.10
C GLN A 261 14.85 -11.70 -8.49
N CYS A 262 13.56 -11.40 -8.70
CA CYS A 262 13.12 -10.90 -10.00
C CYS A 262 13.62 -9.46 -10.20
N GLY A 263 13.78 -9.00 -11.45
CA GLY A 263 14.24 -7.63 -11.74
C GLY A 263 13.32 -6.50 -11.29
N CYS A 264 12.17 -6.79 -10.66
CA CYS A 264 11.36 -5.78 -9.96
C CYS A 264 11.73 -5.63 -8.48
N CYS A 265 12.51 -6.58 -7.96
CA CYS A 265 12.92 -6.67 -6.57
C CYS A 265 14.44 -6.57 -6.41
N ALA A 266 15.19 -7.02 -7.42
CA ALA A 266 16.66 -6.90 -7.52
C ALA A 266 17.09 -5.46 -7.79
#